data_AF-A0A961LX10-F1
#
_entry.id   AF-A0A961LX10-F1
#
_cell.length_a   1.000
_cell.length_b   1.000
_cell.length_c   1.000
_cell.angle_alpha   90.00
_cell.angle_beta   90.00
_cell.angle_gamma   90.00
#
_symmetry.space_group_name_H-M   'P 1'
#
loop_
_entity.id
_entity.type
_entity.pdbx_description
1 polymer ?
#
loop_
_entity_poly.entity_id
_entity_poly.type
_entity_poly.pdbx_seq_one_letter_code
_entity_poly.pdbx_strand_id
1 'polypeptide(L)'
;MDGSDLKKVAYYPGCALEGTGHAYNRSTKAVGKALGLDLVELKNWNCCGAMEVKNIDPKIQTYLSARNLSIAENMGFDKVMAPCN
;
A
#
# COMPACT_ATOMS: atom_id res chain seq x y z
N MET A 1 21.36 -7.74 11.92
CA MET A 1 20.31 -6.73 12.11
C MET A 1 19.27 -7.35 13.01
N ASP A 2 19.30 -6.99 14.29
CA ASP A 2 18.13 -7.23 15.13
C ASP A 2 16.94 -6.40 14.57
N GLY A 3 15.71 -6.83 14.81
CA GLY A 3 14.53 -6.15 14.25
C GLY A 3 14.24 -4.78 14.88
N SER A 4 15.07 -4.31 15.82
CA SER A 4 14.84 -3.09 16.60
C SER A 4 15.15 -1.80 15.84
N ASP A 5 15.94 -1.86 14.77
CA ASP A 5 16.36 -0.69 13.98
C ASP A 5 15.52 -0.43 12.72
N LEU A 6 14.46 -1.22 12.47
CA LEU A 6 13.65 -1.08 11.26
C LEU A 6 12.68 0.11 11.35
N LYS A 7 12.70 0.96 10.33
CA LYS A 7 11.76 2.08 10.20
C LYS A 7 10.42 1.56 9.66
N LYS A 8 9.34 1.76 10.43
CA LYS A 8 7.98 1.37 10.01
C LYS A 8 7.46 2.26 8.90
N VAL A 9 6.85 1.65 7.88
CA VAL A 9 6.23 2.33 6.74
C VAL A 9 4.88 1.67 6.46
N ALA A 10 3.82 2.48 6.33
CA ALA A 10 2.52 1.96 5.90
C ALA A 10 2.61 1.47 4.46
N TYR A 11 2.21 0.22 4.23
CA TYR A 11 2.36 -0.48 2.96
C TYR A 11 0.98 -0.82 2.37
N TYR A 12 0.73 -0.31 1.17
CA TYR A 12 -0.46 -0.61 0.38
C TYR A 12 -0.06 -1.45 -0.84
N PRO A 13 -0.29 -2.78 -0.85
CA PRO A 13 0.02 -3.61 -2.01
C PRO A 13 -0.95 -3.34 -3.17
N GLY A 14 -2.21 -3.05 -2.86
CA GLY A 14 -3.28 -2.95 -3.85
C GLY A 14 -3.60 -4.27 -4.53
N CYS A 15 -4.66 -4.27 -5.34
CA CYS A 15 -5.17 -5.49 -5.99
C CYS A 15 -4.18 -6.11 -6.99
N ALA A 16 -3.31 -5.31 -7.61
CA ALA A 16 -2.34 -5.82 -8.58
C ALA A 16 -1.30 -6.76 -7.93
N LEU A 17 -0.74 -6.36 -6.79
CA LEU A 17 0.30 -7.13 -6.08
C LEU A 17 -0.28 -8.24 -5.20
N GLU A 18 -1.54 -8.12 -4.79
CA GLU A 18 -2.31 -9.22 -4.19
C GLU A 18 -2.83 -10.20 -5.25
N GLY A 19 -2.95 -9.79 -6.50
CA GLY A 19 -3.31 -10.65 -7.63
C GLY A 19 -2.08 -11.14 -8.37
N THR A 20 -2.05 -10.91 -9.69
CA THR A 20 -1.01 -11.46 -10.58
C THR A 20 0.42 -10.96 -10.26
N GLY A 21 0.56 -9.83 -9.58
CA GLY A 21 1.82 -9.21 -9.19
C GLY A 21 2.48 -9.79 -7.93
N HIS A 22 2.12 -10.97 -7.44
CA HIS A 22 2.68 -11.54 -6.21
C HIS A 22 4.21 -11.60 -6.16
N ALA A 23 4.89 -11.88 -7.28
CA ALA A 23 6.34 -11.89 -7.33
C ALA A 23 6.93 -10.50 -7.06
N TYR A 24 6.26 -9.45 -7.56
CA TYR A 24 6.62 -8.07 -7.30
C TYR A 24 6.37 -7.70 -5.83
N ASN A 25 5.26 -8.13 -5.24
CA ASN A 25 5.01 -7.95 -3.80
C ASN A 25 6.13 -8.56 -2.93
N ARG A 26 6.52 -9.81 -3.23
CA ARG A 26 7.62 -10.49 -2.53
C ARG A 26 8.94 -9.76 -2.67
N SER A 27 9.31 -9.34 -3.89
CA SER A 27 10.56 -8.61 -4.10
C SER A 27 10.54 -7.23 -3.45
N THR A 28 9.42 -6.50 -3.49
CA THR A 28 9.27 -5.23 -2.76
C THR A 28 9.47 -5.40 -1.27
N LYS A 29 8.85 -6.41 -0.64
CA LYS A 29 9.03 -6.70 0.80
C LYS A 29 10.47 -7.08 1.13
N ALA A 30 11.13 -7.87 0.28
CA ALA A 30 12.53 -8.25 0.45
C ALA A 30 13.48 -7.04 0.36
N VAL A 31 13.31 -6.19 -0.65
CA VAL A 31 14.10 -4.97 -0.83
C VAL A 31 13.85 -3.98 0.31
N GLY A 32 12.59 -3.77 0.71
CA GLY A 32 12.24 -2.92 1.84
C GLY A 32 12.98 -3.33 3.12
N LYS A 33 12.97 -4.64 3.44
CA LYS A 33 13.72 -5.17 4.58
C LYS A 33 15.23 -4.93 4.46
N ALA A 34 15.82 -5.13 3.28
CA ALA A 34 17.24 -4.88 3.04
C ALA A 34 17.62 -3.40 3.20
N LEU A 35 16.66 -2.49 2.94
CA LEU A 35 16.80 -1.05 3.15
C LEU A 35 16.48 -0.61 4.59
N GLY A 36 16.24 -1.54 5.52
CA GLY A 36 15.93 -1.23 6.91
C GLY A 36 14.48 -0.77 7.13
N LEU A 37 13.55 -1.16 6.27
CA LEU A 37 12.12 -0.82 6.39
C LEU A 37 11.31 -2.01 6.91
N ASP A 38 10.39 -1.73 7.82
CA ASP A 38 9.30 -2.63 8.23
C ASP A 38 8.01 -2.20 7.49
N LEU A 39 7.65 -2.95 6.45
CA LEU A 39 6.48 -2.67 5.62
C LEU A 39 5.21 -3.18 6.31
N VAL A 40 4.52 -2.28 7.01
CA VAL A 40 3.30 -2.58 7.75
C VAL A 40 2.10 -2.48 6.83
N GLU A 41 1.53 -3.62 6.46
CA GLU A 41 0.40 -3.66 5.54
C GLU A 41 -0.85 -2.98 6.14
N LEU A 42 -1.51 -2.12 5.34
CA LEU A 42 -2.77 -1.50 5.73
C LEU A 42 -3.83 -2.58 5.99
N LYS A 43 -4.57 -2.49 7.09
CA LYS A 43 -5.64 -3.46 7.36
C LYS A 43 -6.90 -3.04 6.62
N ASN A 44 -7.59 -4.00 5.98
CA ASN A 44 -8.90 -3.77 5.36
C ASN A 44 -8.89 -2.67 4.27
N TRP A 45 -7.78 -2.55 3.52
CA TRP A 45 -7.69 -1.66 2.36
C TRP A 45 -8.66 -2.12 1.24
N ASN A 46 -8.99 -1.21 0.31
CA ASN A 46 -9.78 -1.51 -0.89
C ASN A 46 -9.00 -1.17 -2.17
N CYS A 47 -9.40 -1.72 -3.31
CA CYS A 47 -8.84 -1.33 -4.60
C CYS A 47 -8.95 0.20 -4.81
N CYS A 48 -7.88 0.82 -5.33
CA CYS A 48 -7.82 2.26 -5.59
C CYS A 48 -8.70 2.72 -6.77
N GLY A 49 -9.18 1.79 -7.61
CA GLY A 49 -10.07 2.09 -8.74
C GLY A 49 -9.38 2.77 -9.93
N ALA A 50 -8.04 2.69 -10.02
CA ALA A 50 -7.25 3.44 -11.00
C ALA A 50 -7.53 3.11 -12.47
N MET A 51 -8.05 1.91 -12.79
CA MET A 51 -8.33 1.49 -14.17
C MET A 51 -9.77 1.75 -14.59
N GLU A 52 -10.74 1.08 -13.96
CA GLU A 52 -12.12 1.05 -14.45
C GLU A 52 -13.00 2.14 -13.83
N VAL A 53 -12.83 2.40 -12.52
CA VAL A 53 -13.73 3.29 -11.76
C VAL A 53 -13.67 4.72 -12.29
N LYS A 54 -12.49 5.19 -12.72
CA LYS A 54 -12.30 6.53 -13.29
C LYS A 54 -13.13 6.79 -14.55
N ASN A 55 -13.46 5.74 -15.31
CA ASN A 55 -14.27 5.85 -16.53
C ASN A 55 -15.77 5.97 -16.22
N ILE A 56 -16.18 5.65 -14.98
CA ILE A 56 -17.56 5.74 -14.51
C ILE A 56 -17.75 7.06 -13.76
N ASP A 57 -16.94 7.28 -12.72
CA ASP A 57 -16.97 8.52 -11.93
C ASP A 57 -15.58 8.79 -11.31
N PRO A 58 -14.88 9.88 -11.72
CA PRO A 58 -13.57 10.23 -11.18
C PRO A 58 -13.59 10.60 -9.69
N LYS A 59 -14.74 11.03 -9.14
CA LYS A 59 -14.87 11.30 -7.70
C LYS A 59 -14.83 10.01 -6.92
N ILE A 60 -15.46 8.94 -7.41
CA ILE A 60 -15.45 7.64 -6.72
C ILE A 60 -14.02 7.09 -6.65
N GLN A 61 -13.24 7.18 -7.73
CA GLN A 61 -11.80 6.81 -7.70
C GLN A 61 -11.04 7.56 -6.59
N THR A 62 -11.30 8.86 -6.47
CA THR A 62 -10.69 9.70 -5.44
C THR A 62 -11.09 9.24 -4.03
N TYR A 63 -12.38 8.96 -3.81
CA TYR A 63 -12.86 8.48 -2.51
C TYR A 63 -12.31 7.09 -2.14
N LEU A 64 -12.18 6.18 -3.10
CA LEU A 64 -11.58 4.86 -2.88
C LEU A 64 -10.12 4.97 -2.42
N SER A 65 -9.37 5.91 -3.01
CA SER A 65 -7.98 6.18 -2.62
C SER A 65 -7.90 6.88 -1.26
N ALA A 66 -8.79 7.85 -1.01
CA ALA A 66 -8.88 8.56 0.27
C ALA A 66 -9.21 7.63 1.44
N ARG A 67 -10.06 6.61 1.23
CA ARG A 67 -10.33 5.58 2.25
C ARG A 67 -9.05 4.86 2.71
N ASN A 68 -8.18 4.48 1.78
CA ASN A 68 -6.90 3.84 2.12
C ASN A 68 -5.97 4.79 2.90
N LEU A 69 -5.96 6.08 2.55
CA LEU A 69 -5.20 7.09 3.30
C LEU A 69 -5.75 7.28 4.72
N SER A 70 -7.08 7.33 4.88
CA SER A 70 -7.72 7.40 6.20
C SER A 70 -7.42 6.17 7.06
N ILE A 71 -7.35 4.98 6.47
CA ILE A 71 -6.91 3.76 7.17
C ILE A 71 -5.47 3.92 7.68
N ALA A 72 -4.55 4.42 6.83
CA ALA A 72 -3.17 4.64 7.22
C ALA A 72 -3.03 5.67 8.35
N GLU A 73 -3.78 6.77 8.27
CA GLU A 73 -3.83 7.81 9.31
C GLU A 73 -4.35 7.24 10.63
N ASN A 74 -5.44 6.46 10.61
CA ASN A 74 -5.97 5.78 11.79
C ASN A 74 -5.01 4.74 12.38
N MET A 75 -4.09 4.20 11.57
CA MET A 75 -3.00 3.32 12.02
C MET A 75 -1.78 4.09 12.54
N GLY A 76 -1.80 5.42 12.54
CA GLY A 76 -0.74 6.28 13.04
C GLY A 76 0.38 6.59 12.03
N PHE A 77 0.12 6.42 10.73
CA PHE A 77 1.09 6.72 9.67
C PHE A 77 0.78 8.04 8.97
N ASP A 78 1.83 8.80 8.66
CA ASP A 78 1.76 10.05 7.88
C ASP A 78 1.93 9.82 6.37
N LYS A 79 2.45 8.66 5.97
CA LYS A 79 2.81 8.33 4.60
C LYS A 79 2.44 6.89 4.27
N VAL A 80 2.02 6.67 3.02
CA VAL A 80 1.74 5.35 2.46
C VAL A 80 2.68 5.07 1.29
N MET A 81 3.29 3.90 1.30
CA MET A 81 4.04 3.36 0.17
C MET A 81 3.13 2.47 -0.68
N ALA A 82 3.01 2.81 -1.96
CA ALA A 82 2.30 2.03 -2.98
C ALA A 82 3.27 1.66 -4.11
N PRO A 83 3.53 0.36 -4.40
CA PRO A 83 4.46 -0.04 -5.47
C PRO A 83 3.81 -0.07 -6.85
N CYS A 84 2.47 -0.06 -6.89
CA CYS A 84 1.67 0.01 -8.11
C CYS A 84 1.48 1.47 -8.51
N ASN A 85 1.68 1.77 -9.78
CA ASN A 85 1.42 3.08 -10.38
C ASN A 85 -0.07 3.25 -10.70
#